data_AF-A0A817MDS3-F1
#
_entry.id   AF-A0A817MDS3-F1
#
_cell.length_a   1.000
_cell.length_b   1.000
_cell.length_c   1.000
_cell.angle_alpha   90.00
_cell.angle_beta   90.00
_cell.angle_gamma   90.00
#
_symmetry.space_group_name_H-M   'P 1'
#
loop_
_entity.id
_entity.type
_entity.pdbx_description
1 polymer ?
#
loop_
_entity_poly.entity_id
_entity_poly.type
_entity_poly.pdbx_seq_one_letter_code
_entity_poly.pdbx_strand_id
1 'polypeptide(L)'
;MEEIIDLLNYILDLSCTINRFLFVYPQGRIIFFDEDFHSTLIQLFETFLRIYERAQQSNEISDHIETFEEAKYETITLFNDLLASCCIDPLLINENKTENVESIINILSLLITEKRFLAAYEDYFSLCQIIDIVHQTTELLDDQQIKFYTDVVKQAIEIHGTPSCKRKLTPEKTSVSDFAEIIFIS
;
A
#
# COMPACT_ATOMS: atom_id res chain seq x y z
N MET A 1 -19.63 -17.95 11.73
CA MET A 1 -18.25 -18.15 12.23
C MET A 1 -17.39 -18.68 11.09
N GLU A 2 -17.64 -19.90 10.61
CA GLU A 2 -16.93 -20.49 9.46
C GLU A 2 -16.97 -19.59 8.22
N GLU A 3 -18.11 -19.03 7.85
CA GLU A 3 -18.23 -18.13 6.68
C GLU A 3 -17.28 -16.91 6.69
N ILE A 4 -17.00 -16.32 7.86
CA ILE A 4 -16.09 -15.16 7.96
C ILE A 4 -14.63 -15.61 7.81
N ILE A 5 -14.29 -16.74 8.43
CA ILE A 5 -12.96 -17.33 8.39
C ILE A 5 -12.66 -17.83 6.97
N ASP A 6 -13.63 -18.51 6.34
CA ASP A 6 -13.54 -18.97 4.96
C ASP A 6 -13.35 -17.81 4.00
N LEU A 7 -14.04 -16.69 4.22
CA LEU A 7 -13.85 -15.50 3.42
C LEU A 7 -12.46 -14.87 3.62
N LEU A 8 -11.96 -14.82 4.86
CA LEU A 8 -10.62 -14.31 5.13
C LEU A 8 -9.54 -15.19 4.48
N ASN A 9 -9.67 -16.51 4.60
CA ASN A 9 -8.79 -17.48 3.95
C ASN A 9 -8.88 -17.38 2.42
N TYR A 10 -10.08 -17.16 1.87
CA TYR A 10 -10.26 -16.95 0.45
C TYR A 10 -9.56 -15.69 -0.05
N ILE A 11 -9.64 -14.59 0.70
CA ILE A 11 -8.95 -13.35 0.35
C ILE A 11 -7.44 -13.53 0.43
N LEU A 12 -6.94 -14.20 1.48
CA LEU A 12 -5.53 -14.54 1.61
C LEU A 12 -5.06 -15.37 0.40
N ASP A 13 -5.76 -16.46 0.08
CA ASP A 13 -5.43 -17.33 -1.05
C ASP A 13 -5.48 -16.59 -2.39
N LEU A 14 -6.48 -15.73 -2.58
CA LEU A 14 -6.62 -14.91 -3.78
C LEU A 14 -5.46 -13.92 -3.93
N SER A 15 -5.19 -13.10 -2.91
CA SER A 15 -4.09 -12.13 -2.91
C SER A 15 -2.77 -12.85 -3.10
N CYS A 16 -2.59 -13.99 -2.42
CA CYS A 16 -1.42 -14.82 -2.60
C CYS A 16 -1.26 -15.28 -4.05
N THR A 17 -2.27 -15.95 -4.58
CA THR A 17 -2.26 -16.51 -5.94
C THR A 17 -1.96 -15.45 -6.98
N ILE A 18 -2.55 -14.26 -6.87
CA ILE A 18 -2.29 -13.15 -7.81
C ILE A 18 -0.85 -12.66 -7.68
N ASN A 19 -0.34 -12.47 -6.45
CA ASN A 19 1.06 -12.11 -6.23
C ASN A 19 2.02 -13.12 -6.88
N ARG A 20 1.80 -14.43 -6.66
CA ARG A 20 2.66 -15.49 -7.24
C ARG A 20 2.52 -15.53 -8.76
N PHE A 21 1.31 -15.34 -9.30
CA PHE A 21 1.09 -15.26 -10.75
C PHE A 21 1.86 -14.09 -11.37
N LEU A 22 1.75 -12.88 -10.80
CA LEU A 22 2.42 -11.68 -11.31
C LEU A 22 3.93 -11.66 -11.05
N PHE A 23 4.41 -12.46 -10.10
CA PHE A 23 5.83 -12.73 -9.94
C PHE A 23 6.37 -13.58 -11.10
N VAL A 24 5.65 -14.65 -11.47
CA VAL A 24 6.04 -15.54 -12.59
C VAL A 24 5.80 -14.88 -13.96
N TYR A 25 4.77 -14.03 -14.09
CA TYR A 25 4.41 -13.34 -15.32
C TYR A 25 4.29 -11.81 -15.09
N PRO A 26 5.41 -11.08 -15.00
CA PRO A 26 5.42 -9.65 -14.71
C PRO A 26 4.68 -8.79 -15.74
N GLN A 27 4.61 -9.21 -17.00
CA GLN A 27 3.86 -8.48 -18.04
C GLN A 27 2.36 -8.41 -17.72
N GLY A 28 1.85 -9.34 -16.89
CA GLY A 28 0.47 -9.30 -16.42
C GLY A 28 0.16 -8.05 -15.59
N ARG A 29 1.16 -7.42 -14.95
CA ARG A 29 0.95 -6.25 -14.09
C ARG A 29 0.32 -5.09 -14.85
N ILE A 30 0.78 -4.83 -16.07
CA ILE A 30 0.21 -3.80 -16.96
C ILE A 30 -1.25 -4.10 -17.27
N ILE A 31 -1.57 -5.36 -17.60
CA ILE A 31 -2.95 -5.78 -17.91
C ILE A 31 -3.86 -5.57 -16.70
N PHE A 32 -3.43 -5.96 -15.50
CA PHE A 32 -4.20 -5.75 -14.27
C PHE A 32 -4.33 -4.25 -13.95
N PHE A 33 -3.28 -3.47 -14.19
CA PHE A 33 -3.28 -2.04 -13.93
C PHE A 33 -4.25 -1.29 -14.86
N ASP A 34 -4.24 -1.61 -16.15
CA ASP A 34 -5.13 -1.02 -17.17
C ASP A 34 -6.62 -1.31 -16.91
N GLU A 35 -6.92 -2.41 -16.22
CA GLU A 35 -8.28 -2.79 -15.78
C GLU A 35 -8.63 -2.24 -14.38
N ASP A 36 -7.93 -1.19 -13.91
CA ASP A 36 -8.14 -0.52 -12.63
C ASP A 36 -8.07 -1.44 -11.39
N PHE A 37 -7.30 -2.53 -11.48
CA PHE A 37 -7.25 -3.51 -10.40
C PHE A 37 -6.70 -2.94 -9.08
N HIS A 38 -5.82 -1.93 -9.15
CA HIS A 38 -5.32 -1.19 -7.99
C HIS A 38 -6.46 -0.58 -7.15
N SER A 39 -7.50 -0.04 -7.81
CA SER A 39 -8.69 0.49 -7.15
C SER A 39 -9.54 -0.63 -6.54
N THR A 40 -9.64 -1.76 -7.22
CA THR A 40 -10.32 -2.96 -6.72
C THR A 40 -9.66 -3.51 -5.45
N LEU A 41 -8.32 -3.49 -5.36
CA LEU A 41 -7.59 -3.92 -4.17
C LEU A 41 -7.89 -3.06 -2.94
N ILE A 42 -8.03 -1.74 -3.12
CA ILE A 42 -8.39 -0.83 -2.02
C ILE A 42 -9.81 -1.13 -1.53
N GLN A 43 -10.76 -1.35 -2.44
CA GLN A 43 -12.13 -1.73 -2.09
C GLN A 43 -12.21 -3.12 -1.42
N LEU A 44 -11.40 -4.07 -1.89
CA LEU A 44 -11.27 -5.39 -1.29
C LEU A 44 -10.75 -5.26 0.15
N PHE A 45 -9.69 -4.47 0.35
CA PHE A 45 -9.14 -4.17 1.67
C PHE A 45 -10.19 -3.63 2.62
N GLU A 46 -10.92 -2.60 2.18
CA GLU A 46 -11.96 -1.97 2.97
C GLU A 46 -13.10 -2.95 3.32
N THR A 47 -13.42 -3.87 2.41
CA THR A 47 -14.43 -4.90 2.65
C THR A 47 -13.98 -5.87 3.73
N PHE A 48 -12.76 -6.41 3.63
CA PHE A 48 -12.32 -7.43 4.59
C PHE A 48 -11.92 -6.84 5.95
N LEU A 49 -11.44 -5.59 5.99
CA LEU A 49 -11.22 -4.87 7.24
C LEU A 49 -12.50 -4.77 8.07
N ARG A 50 -13.62 -4.38 7.45
CA ARG A 50 -14.92 -4.29 8.13
C ARG A 50 -15.40 -5.63 8.66
N ILE A 51 -15.12 -6.70 7.92
CA ILE A 51 -15.48 -8.07 8.32
C ILE A 51 -14.67 -8.49 9.54
N TYR A 52 -13.37 -8.20 9.53
CA TYR A 52 -12.49 -8.43 10.67
C TYR A 52 -12.91 -7.63 11.91
N GLU A 53 -13.16 -6.32 11.77
CA GLU A 53 -13.63 -5.46 12.88
C GLU A 53 -14.93 -5.97 13.50
N ARG A 54 -15.88 -6.43 12.67
CA ARG A 54 -17.13 -7.02 13.14
C ARG A 54 -16.87 -8.30 13.95
N ALA A 55 -15.96 -9.15 13.48
CA ALA A 55 -15.63 -10.40 14.16
C ALA A 55 -14.81 -10.17 15.45
N GLN A 56 -14.03 -9.09 15.52
CA GLN A 56 -13.38 -8.67 16.76
C GLN A 56 -14.40 -8.26 17.83
N GLN A 57 -15.45 -7.52 17.44
CA GLN A 57 -16.51 -7.09 18.37
C GLN A 57 -17.30 -8.27 18.97
N SER A 58 -17.47 -9.34 18.21
CA SER A 58 -18.11 -10.58 18.68
C SER A 58 -17.16 -11.51 19.46
N ASN A 59 -15.88 -11.13 19.62
CA ASN A 59 -14.83 -11.94 20.23
C ASN A 59 -14.61 -13.28 19.50
N GLU A 60 -14.90 -13.30 18.20
CA GLU A 60 -14.94 -14.50 17.35
C GLU A 60 -13.63 -14.75 16.57
N ILE A 61 -12.59 -13.91 16.75
CA ILE A 61 -11.44 -13.89 15.83
C ILE A 61 -10.04 -13.87 16.50
N SER A 62 -9.93 -14.08 17.83
CA SER A 62 -8.64 -14.03 18.53
C SER A 62 -7.57 -14.94 17.92
N ASP A 63 -8.00 -16.07 17.35
CA ASP A 63 -7.12 -17.10 16.80
C ASP A 63 -6.81 -16.89 15.31
N HIS A 64 -7.39 -15.86 14.67
CA HIS A 64 -7.26 -15.58 13.23
C HIS A 64 -6.65 -14.21 12.92
N ILE A 65 -6.07 -13.56 13.93
CA ILE A 65 -5.34 -12.30 13.76
C ILE A 65 -4.19 -12.48 12.78
N GLU A 66 -3.47 -13.61 12.86
CA GLU A 66 -2.35 -13.92 11.96
C GLU A 66 -2.81 -14.00 10.49
N THR A 67 -3.90 -14.72 10.21
CA THR A 67 -4.48 -14.81 8.87
C THR A 67 -4.90 -13.45 8.33
N PHE A 68 -5.45 -12.58 9.19
CA PHE A 68 -5.82 -11.23 8.79
C PHE A 68 -4.61 -10.37 8.46
N GLU A 69 -3.58 -10.40 9.30
CA GLU A 69 -2.35 -9.65 9.06
C GLU A 69 -1.62 -10.14 7.80
N GLU A 70 -1.66 -11.44 7.51
CA GLU A 70 -1.11 -12.01 6.28
C GLU A 70 -1.93 -11.58 5.04
N ALA A 71 -3.26 -11.66 5.10
CA ALA A 71 -4.13 -11.20 4.00
C ALA A 71 -3.94 -9.70 3.73
N LYS A 72 -3.80 -8.91 4.79
CA LYS A 72 -3.46 -7.48 4.72
C LYS A 72 -2.12 -7.26 4.03
N TYR A 73 -1.08 -7.93 4.49
CA TYR A 73 0.26 -7.81 3.90
C TYR A 73 0.26 -8.17 2.41
N GLU A 74 -0.34 -9.30 2.03
CA GLU A 74 -0.40 -9.78 0.66
C GLU A 74 -1.16 -8.81 -0.26
N THR A 75 -2.30 -8.29 0.20
CA THR A 75 -3.11 -7.33 -0.56
C THR A 75 -2.37 -6.00 -0.76
N ILE A 76 -1.70 -5.50 0.28
CA ILE A 76 -0.95 -4.23 0.21
C ILE A 76 0.30 -4.38 -0.64
N THR A 77 1.01 -5.51 -0.53
CA THR A 77 2.18 -5.82 -1.36
C THR A 77 1.80 -5.88 -2.83
N LEU A 78 0.68 -6.54 -3.15
CA LEU A 78 0.15 -6.60 -4.51
C LEU A 78 -0.15 -5.21 -5.07
N PHE A 79 -0.77 -4.35 -4.27
CA PHE A 79 -1.02 -2.96 -4.65
C PHE A 79 0.30 -2.20 -4.90
N ASN A 80 1.26 -2.32 -3.98
CA ASN A 80 2.56 -1.65 -4.09
C ASN A 80 3.33 -2.09 -5.34
N ASP A 81 3.34 -3.39 -5.65
CA ASP A 81 4.04 -3.93 -6.81
C ASP A 81 3.44 -3.43 -8.13
N LEU A 82 2.11 -3.29 -8.20
CA LEU A 82 1.43 -2.68 -9.34
C LEU A 82 1.83 -1.21 -9.47
N LEU A 83 1.75 -0.44 -8.38
CA LEU A 83 2.15 0.98 -8.38
C LEU A 83 3.61 1.15 -8.79
N ALA A 84 4.52 0.37 -8.20
CA ALA A 84 5.94 0.44 -8.49
C ALA A 84 6.22 0.14 -9.97
N SER A 85 5.79 -1.03 -10.45
CA SER A 85 6.14 -1.48 -11.80
C SER A 85 5.42 -0.77 -12.93
N CYS A 86 4.18 -0.31 -12.71
CA CYS A 86 3.39 0.35 -13.75
C CYS A 86 3.54 1.88 -13.74
N CYS A 87 4.02 2.47 -12.63
CA CYS A 87 4.12 3.93 -12.53
C CYS A 87 5.52 4.41 -12.15
N ILE A 88 6.11 3.87 -11.09
CA ILE A 88 7.37 4.40 -10.55
C ILE A 88 8.58 3.97 -11.37
N ASP A 89 8.71 2.68 -11.69
CA ASP A 89 9.83 2.18 -12.50
C ASP A 89 9.84 2.83 -13.90
N PRO A 90 8.70 2.96 -14.61
CA PRO A 90 8.65 3.70 -15.86
C PRO A 90 9.05 5.17 -15.70
N LEU A 91 8.73 5.83 -14.58
CA LEU A 91 9.13 7.20 -14.33
C LEU A 91 10.65 7.36 -14.18
N LEU A 92 11.31 6.36 -13.61
CA LEU A 92 12.76 6.33 -13.42
C LEU A 92 13.53 6.01 -14.70
N ILE A 93 12.95 5.19 -15.59
CA ILE A 93 13.61 4.68 -16.79
C ILE A 93 13.32 5.54 -18.03
N ASN A 94 12.12 6.12 -18.15
CA ASN A 94 11.59 6.64 -19.40
C ASN A 94 11.76 8.17 -19.52
N GLU A 95 12.19 8.65 -20.69
CA GLU A 95 12.35 10.09 -20.97
C GLU A 95 10.99 10.78 -21.25
N ASN A 96 9.97 10.01 -21.67
CA ASN A 96 8.61 10.51 -21.91
C ASN A 96 7.77 10.49 -20.61
N LYS A 97 7.95 11.53 -19.80
CA LYS A 97 7.42 11.61 -18.43
C LYS A 97 5.90 11.84 -18.33
N THR A 98 5.20 12.26 -19.38
CA THR A 98 3.86 12.87 -19.25
C THR A 98 2.71 11.88 -19.05
N GLU A 99 2.72 10.71 -19.70
CA GLU A 99 1.60 9.74 -19.56
C GLU A 99 1.64 8.98 -18.22
N ASN A 100 2.84 8.67 -17.70
CA ASN A 100 3.01 8.01 -16.40
C ASN A 100 2.58 8.90 -15.22
N VAL A 101 2.61 10.21 -15.45
CA VAL A 101 2.40 11.23 -14.43
C VAL A 101 0.94 11.34 -14.01
N GLU A 102 0.01 11.30 -14.97
CA GLU A 102 -1.42 11.39 -14.66
C GLU A 102 -1.86 10.17 -13.85
N SER A 103 -1.38 8.98 -14.23
CA SER A 103 -1.61 7.73 -13.51
C SER A 103 -1.11 7.80 -12.06
N ILE A 104 0.08 8.36 -11.83
CA ILE A 104 0.62 8.55 -10.47
C ILE A 104 -0.27 9.50 -9.66
N ILE A 105 -0.63 10.66 -10.20
CA ILE A 105 -1.47 11.65 -9.50
C ILE A 105 -2.83 11.05 -9.17
N ASN A 106 -3.42 10.26 -10.08
CA ASN A 106 -4.68 9.57 -9.85
C ASN A 106 -4.56 8.57 -8.69
N ILE A 107 -3.48 7.78 -8.64
CA ILE A 107 -3.26 6.83 -7.53
C ILE A 107 -2.99 7.56 -6.21
N LEU A 108 -2.17 8.61 -6.22
CA LEU A 108 -1.95 9.43 -5.02
C LEU A 108 -3.27 9.99 -4.49
N SER A 109 -4.12 10.51 -5.39
CA SER A 109 -5.45 11.03 -5.06
C SER A 109 -6.38 9.97 -4.47
N LEU A 110 -6.31 8.75 -4.98
CA LEU A 110 -7.05 7.61 -4.46
C LEU A 110 -6.58 7.23 -3.05
N LEU A 111 -5.26 7.10 -2.86
CA LEU A 111 -4.66 6.74 -1.57
C LEU A 111 -4.97 7.77 -0.47
N ILE A 112 -4.89 9.07 -0.75
CA ILE A 112 -5.19 10.09 0.26
C ILE A 112 -6.67 10.14 0.67
N THR A 113 -7.55 9.71 -0.22
CA THR A 113 -8.99 9.62 0.07
C THR A 113 -9.27 8.43 0.98
N GLU A 114 -8.58 7.31 0.76
CA GLU A 114 -8.82 6.04 1.44
C GLU A 114 -7.93 5.88 2.69
N LYS A 115 -8.16 6.72 3.71
CA LYS A 115 -7.28 6.88 4.89
C LYS A 115 -6.97 5.59 5.67
N ARG A 116 -7.91 4.64 5.72
CA ARG A 116 -7.69 3.33 6.39
C ARG A 116 -6.73 2.46 5.61
N PHE A 117 -6.90 2.41 4.29
CA PHE A 117 -5.95 1.74 3.40
C PHE A 117 -4.59 2.42 3.48
N LEU A 118 -4.54 3.75 3.42
CA LEU A 118 -3.29 4.50 3.52
C LEU A 118 -2.53 4.22 4.82
N ALA A 119 -3.22 4.19 5.96
CA ALA A 119 -2.59 3.87 7.24
C ALA A 119 -2.04 2.43 7.28
N ALA A 120 -2.74 1.47 6.67
CA ALA A 120 -2.27 0.10 6.56
C ALA A 120 -1.10 -0.03 5.56
N TYR A 121 -1.15 0.70 4.44
CA TYR A 121 -0.06 0.79 3.48
C TYR A 121 1.22 1.30 4.16
N GLU A 122 1.10 2.32 5.00
CA GLU A 122 2.18 2.88 5.81
C GLU A 122 2.73 1.92 6.87
N ASP A 123 2.10 0.77 7.17
CA ASP A 123 2.74 -0.26 7.99
C ASP A 123 3.97 -0.84 7.27
N TYR A 124 3.89 -1.02 5.95
CA TYR A 124 4.86 -1.79 5.15
C TYR A 124 5.68 -0.95 4.17
N PHE A 125 5.06 0.07 3.58
CA PHE A 125 5.64 0.93 2.54
C PHE A 125 5.54 2.40 2.97
N SER A 126 6.14 3.32 2.21
CA SER A 126 6.05 4.76 2.50
C SER A 126 5.57 5.54 1.30
N LEU A 127 4.40 6.17 1.42
CA LEU A 127 3.87 7.06 0.39
C LEU A 127 4.74 8.31 0.24
N CYS A 128 5.31 8.81 1.34
CA CYS A 128 6.22 9.95 1.29
C CYS A 128 7.46 9.67 0.42
N GLN A 129 8.02 8.45 0.46
CA GLN A 129 9.13 8.07 -0.42
C GLN A 129 8.72 8.13 -1.89
N ILE A 130 7.50 7.69 -2.21
CA ILE A 130 6.96 7.79 -3.58
C ILE A 130 6.78 9.24 -3.99
N ILE A 131 6.22 10.09 -3.11
CA ILE A 131 6.07 11.53 -3.36
C ILE A 131 7.43 12.20 -3.59
N ASP A 132 8.45 11.84 -2.81
CA ASP A 132 9.81 12.35 -2.97
C ASP A 132 10.40 11.94 -4.33
N ILE A 133 10.20 10.68 -4.76
CA ILE A 133 10.62 10.22 -6.09
C ILE A 133 9.93 11.05 -7.17
N VAL A 134 8.61 11.24 -7.07
CA VAL A 134 7.83 12.01 -8.04
C VAL A 134 8.32 13.45 -8.08
N HIS A 135 8.55 14.08 -6.93
CA HIS A 135 9.07 15.44 -6.84
C HIS A 135 10.49 15.59 -7.42
N GLN A 136 11.36 14.60 -7.24
CA GLN A 136 12.73 14.65 -7.75
C GLN A 136 12.82 14.38 -9.26
N THR A 137 11.90 13.58 -9.78
CA THR A 137 11.91 13.16 -11.19
C THR A 137 11.04 14.05 -12.08
N THR A 138 10.11 14.81 -11.48
CA THR A 138 9.13 15.65 -12.17
C THR A 138 8.94 16.99 -11.46
N GLU A 139 8.58 18.03 -12.21
CA GLU A 139 8.25 19.35 -11.64
C GLU A 139 6.75 19.49 -11.30
N LEU A 140 6.07 18.38 -11.01
CA LEU A 140 4.60 18.33 -10.96
C LEU A 140 3.98 18.54 -9.59
N LEU A 141 4.77 18.28 -8.56
CA LEU A 141 4.38 18.51 -7.18
C LEU A 141 5.19 19.70 -6.66
N ASP A 142 4.51 20.76 -6.27
CA ASP A 142 5.15 21.86 -5.56
C ASP A 142 5.30 21.54 -4.06
N ASP A 143 6.08 22.36 -3.36
CA ASP A 143 6.31 22.23 -1.92
C ASP A 143 5.00 22.24 -1.09
N GLN A 144 3.96 22.91 -1.57
CA GLN A 144 2.66 22.98 -0.88
C GLN A 144 1.90 21.66 -1.03
N GLN A 145 1.90 21.07 -2.22
CA GLN A 145 1.30 19.78 -2.50
C GLN A 145 2.01 18.67 -1.72
N ILE A 146 3.36 18.66 -1.71
CA ILE A 146 4.14 17.69 -0.93
C ILE A 146 3.80 17.78 0.56
N LYS A 147 3.75 19.01 1.09
CA LYS A 147 3.34 19.24 2.48
C LYS A 147 1.92 18.74 2.75
N PHE A 148 0.99 19.03 1.83
CA PHE A 148 -0.39 18.54 1.92
C PHE A 148 -0.45 17.01 2.00
N TYR A 149 0.21 16.30 1.07
CA TYR A 149 0.25 14.84 1.09
C TYR A 149 0.86 14.31 2.39
N THR A 150 1.98 14.90 2.83
CA THR A 150 2.65 14.52 4.08
C THR A 150 1.74 14.68 5.29
N ASP A 151 0.99 15.77 5.36
CA ASP A 151 0.06 16.04 6.47
C ASP A 151 -1.14 15.07 6.44
N VAL A 152 -1.62 14.68 5.25
CA VAL A 152 -2.67 13.66 5.11
C VAL A 152 -2.17 12.28 5.56
N VAL A 153 -0.96 11.88 5.17
CA VAL A 153 -0.33 10.63 5.61
C VAL A 153 -0.23 10.59 7.13
N LYS A 154 0.30 11.66 7.76
CA LYS A 154 0.39 11.75 9.22
C LYS A 154 -0.99 11.60 9.88
N GLN A 155 -1.99 12.32 9.38
CA GLN A 155 -3.34 12.23 9.92
C GLN A 155 -3.92 10.81 9.79
N ALA A 156 -3.71 10.14 8.65
CA ALA A 156 -4.16 8.77 8.46
C ALA A 156 -3.51 7.82 9.48
N ILE A 157 -2.20 7.92 9.69
CA ILE A 157 -1.45 7.11 10.67
C ILE A 157 -1.91 7.42 12.10
N GLU A 158 -2.12 8.68 12.46
CA GLU A 158 -2.58 9.08 13.80
C GLU A 158 -3.93 8.42 14.15
N ILE A 159 -4.87 8.44 13.20
CA ILE A 159 -6.24 7.93 13.40
C ILE A 159 -6.28 6.41 13.30
N HIS A 160 -5.69 5.82 12.25
CA HIS A 160 -5.89 4.42 11.87
C HIS A 160 -4.63 3.54 11.95
N GLY A 161 -3.44 4.14 12.11
CA GLY A 161 -2.18 3.40 12.09
C GLY A 161 -2.01 2.46 13.28
N THR A 162 -1.30 1.36 13.04
CA THR A 162 -0.86 0.43 14.10
C THR A 162 0.10 1.13 15.07
N PRO A 163 0.34 0.57 16.28
CA PRO A 163 1.35 1.11 17.18
C PRO A 163 2.75 1.20 16.53
N SER A 164 3.09 0.26 15.65
CA SER A 164 4.35 0.27 14.90
C SER A 164 4.41 1.43 13.90
N CYS A 165 3.34 1.65 13.14
CA CYS A 165 3.26 2.78 12.22
C CYS A 165 3.29 4.13 12.94
N LYS A 166 2.65 4.24 14.10
CA LYS A 166 2.64 5.47 14.91
C LYS A 166 4.03 5.87 15.43
N ARG A 167 4.95 4.92 15.63
CA ARG A 167 6.35 5.23 15.96
C ARG A 167 7.07 5.98 14.84
N LYS A 168 6.65 5.83 13.58
CA LYS A 168 7.20 6.59 12.45
C LYS A 168 6.88 8.09 12.54
N LEU A 169 5.85 8.48 13.29
CA LEU A 169 5.46 9.89 13.50
C LEU A 169 6.33 10.59 14.56
N THR A 170 6.94 9.82 15.46
CA THR A 170 7.84 10.38 16.46
C THR A 170 9.24 10.52 15.84
N PRO A 171 9.88 11.70 15.90
CA PRO A 171 11.27 11.84 15.51
C PRO A 171 12.15 11.12 16.54
N GLU A 172 12.31 9.79 16.41
CA GLU A 172 13.37 9.07 17.12
C GLU A 172 14.71 9.44 16.49
N LYS A 173 15.69 9.74 17.35
CA LYS A 173 17.09 9.94 16.96
C LYS A 173 17.65 8.62 16.41
N THR A 174 17.43 8.32 15.15
CA THR A 174 18.00 7.12 14.53
C THR A 174 19.49 7.33 14.31
N SER A 175 20.32 6.62 15.09
CA SER A 175 21.74 6.49 14.82
C SER A 175 21.94 5.78 13.48
N VAL A 176 22.98 6.19 12.76
CA VAL A 176 23.32 5.89 11.35
C VAL A 176 23.59 4.40 11.06
N SER A 177 23.34 3.45 11.98
CA SER A 177 23.74 2.04 11.81
C SER A 177 22.71 1.12 11.14
N ASP A 178 21.43 1.49 11.05
CA ASP A 178 20.39 0.49 10.78
C ASP A 178 19.89 0.46 9.32
N PHE A 179 20.46 1.27 8.43
CA PHE A 179 20.00 1.39 7.03
C PHE A 179 20.66 0.40 6.04
N ALA A 180 21.53 -0.49 6.50
CA ALA A 180 22.33 -1.32 5.58
C ALA A 180 21.71 -2.68 5.17
N GLU A 181 20.59 -3.13 5.74
CA GLU A 181 20.13 -4.53 5.52
C GLU A 181 18.87 -4.73 4.66
N ILE A 182 18.19 -3.68 4.17
CA ILE A 182 16.91 -3.86 3.46
C ILE A 182 17.02 -3.78 1.92
N ILE A 183 18.17 -3.43 1.35
CA ILE A 183 18.31 -3.23 -0.13
C ILE A 183 19.03 -4.40 -0.85
N PHE A 184 19.36 -5.50 -0.17
CA PHE A 184 20.01 -6.65 -0.83
C PHE A 184 19.36 -7.99 -0.46
N ILE A 185 18.13 -8.23 -0.90
CA ILE A 185 17.73 -9.58 -1.34
C ILE A 185 16.95 -9.42 -2.64
N SER A 186 17.68 -9.62 -3.73
CA SER A 186 17.19 -9.86 -5.09
C SER A 186 16.58 -11.25 -5.21
#